data_AF-A0A7K6XW21-F1
#
_entry.id   AF-A0A7K6XW21-F1
#
_cell.length_a   1.000
_cell.length_b   1.000
_cell.length_c   1.000
_cell.angle_alpha   90.00
_cell.angle_beta   90.00
_cell.angle_gamma   90.00
#
_symmetry.space_group_name_H-M   'P 1'
#
loop_
_entity.id
_entity.type
_entity.pdbx_description
1 polymer ?
#
loop_
_entity_poly.entity_id
_entity_poly.type
_entity_poly.pdbx_seq_one_letter_code
_entity_poly.pdbx_strand_id
1 'polypeptide(L)'
;RKPTEVEWRYTEEGERVRVSLRSGRILPVPPQPRQDGIVPEQWIDGPKDTSEEDALAKTYRPSLKTFEEEIMDAMGIVETRRAKKSYWY
;
A
#
# COMPACT_ATOMS: atom_id res chain seq x y z
N ARG A 1 -28.79 -14.88 23.17
CA ARG A 1 -28.59 -13.80 22.17
C ARG A 1 -29.97 -13.22 21.86
N LYS A 2 -30.16 -11.90 21.98
CA LYS A 2 -31.44 -11.23 21.67
C LYS A 2 -31.18 -10.12 20.66
N PRO A 3 -32.08 -9.87 19.68
CA PRO A 3 -31.90 -8.81 18.71
C PRO A 3 -31.70 -7.44 19.38
N THR A 4 -30.94 -6.57 18.73
CA THR A 4 -30.67 -5.19 19.16
C THR A 4 -30.44 -4.34 17.93
N GLU A 5 -30.86 -3.08 17.99
CA GLU A 5 -30.43 -2.05 17.05
C GLU A 5 -28.98 -1.64 17.35
N VAL A 6 -28.33 -1.09 16.32
CA VAL A 6 -26.89 -0.79 16.31
C VAL A 6 -26.70 0.61 15.75
N GLU A 7 -25.82 1.38 16.39
CA GLU A 7 -25.40 2.70 15.96
C GLU A 7 -23.89 2.72 15.68
N TRP A 8 -23.46 3.56 14.75
CA TRP A 8 -22.05 3.82 14.51
C TRP A 8 -21.54 4.93 15.43
N ARG A 9 -20.45 4.67 16.15
CA ARG A 9 -19.76 5.64 17.00
C ARG A 9 -18.25 5.58 16.76
N TYR A 10 -17.54 6.56 17.30
CA TYR A 10 -16.08 6.58 17.29
C TYR A 10 -15.54 6.30 18.69
N THR A 11 -14.47 5.52 18.78
CA THR A 11 -13.68 5.36 20.00
C THR A 11 -12.83 6.61 20.24
N GLU A 12 -12.22 6.75 21.41
CA GLU A 12 -11.29 7.84 21.72
C GLU A 12 -10.05 7.82 20.81
N GLU A 13 -9.67 6.63 20.33
CA GLU A 13 -8.60 6.42 19.35
C GLU A 13 -9.01 6.77 17.91
N GLY A 14 -10.28 7.16 17.70
CA GLY A 14 -10.82 7.56 16.40
C GLY A 14 -11.31 6.39 15.54
N GLU A 15 -11.38 5.16 16.07
CA GLU A 15 -11.86 4.01 15.32
C GLU A 15 -13.40 4.00 15.22
N ARG A 16 -13.92 3.77 14.02
CA ARG A 16 -15.36 3.69 13.79
C ARG A 16 -15.89 2.30 14.15
N VAL A 17 -16.67 2.23 15.22
CA VAL A 17 -17.20 0.97 15.77
C VAL A 17 -18.72 0.93 15.78
N ARG A 18 -19.26 -0.28 15.75
CA ARG A 18 -20.70 -0.55 15.90
C ARG A 18 -21.02 -0.77 17.37
N VAL A 19 -21.97 -0.04 17.93
CA VAL A 19 -22.35 -0.13 19.34
C VAL A 19 -23.81 -0.55 19.48
N SER A 20 -24.08 -1.53 20.36
CA SER A 20 -25.44 -1.94 20.70
C SER A 20 -26.14 -0.88 21.55
N LEU A 21 -27.30 -0.38 21.09
CA LEU A 21 -28.07 0.63 21.84
C LEU A 21 -28.60 0.11 23.19
N ARG A 22 -28.84 -1.20 23.32
CA ARG A 22 -29.34 -1.79 24.58
C ARG A 22 -28.26 -1.94 25.66
N SER A 23 -27.02 -2.23 25.27
CA SER A 23 -25.97 -2.65 26.22
C SER A 23 -24.72 -1.79 26.20
N GLY A 24 -24.59 -0.87 25.24
CA GLY A 24 -23.38 -0.07 25.04
C GLY A 24 -22.16 -0.87 24.57
N ARG A 25 -22.31 -2.18 24.31
CA ARG A 25 -21.19 -3.05 23.91
C ARG A 25 -20.82 -2.81 22.45
N ILE A 26 -19.52 -2.80 22.18
CA ILE A 26 -18.95 -2.79 20.84
C ILE A 26 -19.16 -4.16 20.18
N LEU A 27 -19.63 -4.15 18.94
CA LEU A 27 -19.84 -5.31 18.09
C LEU A 27 -18.72 -5.41 17.06
N PRO A 28 -17.70 -6.26 17.28
CA PRO A 28 -16.57 -6.39 16.36
C PRO A 28 -17.06 -6.83 14.97
N VAL A 29 -16.28 -6.47 13.94
CA VAL A 29 -16.50 -6.99 12.59
C VAL A 29 -16.09 -8.47 12.60
N PRO A 30 -16.95 -9.40 12.16
CA PRO A 30 -16.58 -10.80 12.10
C PRO A 30 -15.46 -11.00 11.07
N PRO A 31 -14.49 -11.89 11.34
CA PRO A 31 -13.48 -12.23 10.35
C PRO A 31 -14.15 -12.81 9.11
N GLN A 32 -13.81 -12.29 7.94
CA GLN A 32 -14.26 -12.82 6.66
C GLN A 32 -13.01 -13.17 5.84
N PRO A 33 -13.00 -14.30 5.11
CA PRO A 33 -11.91 -14.59 4.20
C PRO A 33 -11.81 -13.49 3.16
N ARG A 34 -10.59 -13.20 2.71
CA ARG A 34 -10.35 -12.24 1.64
C ARG A 34 -10.97 -12.76 0.34
N GLN A 35 -11.40 -11.83 -0.53
CA GLN A 35 -12.04 -12.18 -1.80
C GLN A 35 -11.09 -12.91 -2.77
N ASP A 36 -9.78 -12.65 -2.66
CA ASP A 36 -8.72 -13.31 -3.42
C ASP A 36 -8.46 -14.76 -2.96
N GLY A 37 -9.05 -15.19 -1.83
CA GLY A 37 -8.88 -16.53 -1.27
C GLY A 37 -7.52 -16.76 -0.61
N ILE A 38 -6.67 -15.74 -0.52
CA ILE A 38 -5.34 -15.85 0.08
C ILE A 38 -5.45 -15.68 1.60
N VAL A 39 -4.81 -16.58 2.34
CA VAL A 39 -4.64 -16.51 3.79
C VAL A 39 -3.18 -16.10 4.07
N PRO A 40 -2.90 -14.82 4.38
CA PRO A 40 -1.53 -14.32 4.52
C PRO A 40 -0.68 -15.11 5.53
N GLU A 41 -1.29 -15.58 6.61
CA GLU A 41 -0.61 -16.36 7.66
C GLU A 41 -0.11 -17.73 7.18
N GLN A 42 -0.62 -18.22 6.05
CA GLN A 42 -0.23 -19.48 5.41
C GLN A 42 0.54 -19.25 4.11
N TRP A 43 0.90 -17.99 3.80
CA TRP A 43 1.64 -17.66 2.59
C TRP A 43 3.05 -18.23 2.63
N ILE A 44 3.49 -18.81 1.51
CA ILE A 44 4.84 -19.31 1.31
C ILE A 44 5.33 -18.70 0.01
N ASP A 45 6.42 -17.94 0.08
CA ASP A 45 6.99 -17.26 -1.09
C ASP A 45 7.40 -18.28 -2.16
N GLY A 46 6.91 -18.05 -3.37
CA GLY A 46 7.30 -18.77 -4.57
C GLY A 46 8.64 -18.27 -5.13
N PRO A 47 9.16 -18.94 -6.17
CA PRO A 47 10.45 -18.60 -6.78
C PRO A 47 10.48 -17.22 -7.49
N LYS A 48 9.33 -16.56 -7.65
CA LYS A 48 9.19 -15.24 -8.28
C LYS A 48 8.66 -14.18 -7.33
N ASP A 49 8.44 -14.54 -6.07
CA ASP A 49 7.99 -13.61 -5.05
C ASP A 49 9.21 -12.95 -4.42
N THR A 50 9.12 -11.64 -4.20
CA THR A 50 10.18 -10.86 -3.56
C THR A 50 10.04 -10.97 -2.05
N SER A 51 11.16 -11.11 -1.34
CA SER A 51 11.16 -11.15 0.12
C SER A 51 10.66 -9.83 0.74
N GLU A 52 10.11 -9.89 1.95
CA GLU A 52 9.69 -8.69 2.67
C GLU A 52 10.85 -7.72 2.90
N GLU A 53 12.04 -8.24 3.24
CA GLU A 53 13.24 -7.45 3.50
C GLU A 53 13.66 -6.64 2.27
N ASP A 54 13.69 -7.26 1.09
CA ASP A 54 14.06 -6.60 -0.15
C ASP A 54 13.00 -5.58 -0.61
N ALA A 55 11.72 -5.92 -0.43
CA ALA A 55 10.60 -5.06 -0.83
C ALA A 55 10.48 -3.80 0.04
N LEU A 56 10.80 -3.89 1.34
CA LEU A 56 10.76 -2.77 2.28
C LEU A 56 12.07 -1.97 2.35
N ALA A 57 13.12 -2.42 1.65
CA ALA A 57 14.40 -1.74 1.62
C ALA A 57 14.26 -0.31 1.07
N LYS A 58 14.67 0.68 1.87
CA LYS A 58 14.67 2.10 1.48
C LYS A 58 15.89 2.42 0.62
N THR A 59 15.79 2.17 -0.68
CA THR A 59 16.88 2.37 -1.65
C THR A 59 16.82 3.72 -2.36
N TYR A 60 15.65 4.35 -2.41
CA TYR A 60 15.46 5.63 -3.10
C TYR A 60 16.26 6.76 -2.42
N ARG A 61 17.00 7.52 -3.24
CA ARG A 61 17.71 8.72 -2.82
C ARG A 61 17.13 9.92 -3.57
N PRO A 62 16.49 10.88 -2.87
CA PRO A 62 15.96 12.07 -3.53
C PRO A 62 17.08 12.83 -4.26
N SER A 63 16.83 13.20 -5.52
CA SER A 63 17.76 13.95 -6.36
C SER A 63 17.00 14.94 -7.24
N LEU A 64 17.74 15.82 -7.92
CA LEU A 64 17.20 16.74 -8.92
C LEU A 64 17.34 16.21 -10.35
N LYS A 65 17.70 14.94 -10.51
CA LYS A 65 17.81 14.27 -11.81
C LYS A 65 16.51 13.54 -12.14
N THR A 66 16.24 13.34 -13.43
CA THR A 66 15.19 12.40 -13.84
C THR A 66 15.69 10.95 -13.74
N PHE A 67 14.75 10.01 -13.77
CA PHE A 67 15.09 8.58 -13.80
C PHE A 67 16.00 8.23 -14.98
N GLU A 68 15.70 8.78 -16.17
CA GLU A 68 16.49 8.53 -17.39
C GLU A 68 17.93 9.03 -17.23
N GLU A 69 18.12 10.21 -16.65
CA GLU A 69 19.44 10.79 -16.39
C GLU A 69 20.25 9.93 -15.41
N GLU A 70 19.64 9.48 -14.30
CA GLU A 70 20.31 8.61 -13.33
C GLU A 70 20.71 7.25 -13.93
N ILE A 71 19.87 6.68 -14.79
CA ILE A 71 20.16 5.40 -15.45
C ILE A 71 21.26 5.57 -16.51
N MET A 72 21.27 6.67 -17.26
CA MET A 72 22.37 6.97 -18.19
C MET A 72 23.71 7.04 -17.45
N ASP A 73 23.75 7.74 -16.31
CA ASP A 73 24.95 7.83 -15.48
C ASP A 73 25.35 6.46 -14.91
N ALA A 74 24.40 5.70 -14.37
CA ALA A 74 24.66 4.38 -13.77
C ALA A 74 25.16 3.34 -14.79
N MET A 75 24.67 3.41 -16.03
CA MET A 75 25.08 2.53 -17.12
C MET A 75 26.30 3.06 -17.90
N GLY A 76 26.83 4.24 -17.55
CA GLY A 76 27.95 4.86 -18.26
C GLY A 76 27.62 5.29 -19.69
N ILE A 77 26.34 5.57 -19.98
CA ILE A 77 25.87 6.01 -21.29
C ILE A 77 26.13 7.51 -21.43
N VAL A 78 26.84 7.92 -22.49
CA VAL A 78 27.14 9.32 -22.78
C VAL A 78 26.52 9.74 -24.10
N GLU A 79 25.55 10.66 -24.05
CA GLU A 79 24.96 11.28 -25.24
C GLU A 79 25.62 12.64 -25.51
N THR A 80 26.27 12.75 -26.67
CA THR A 80 26.97 13.98 -27.08
C THR A 80 26.10 14.92 -27.91
N ARG A 81 24.97 14.43 -28.45
CA ARG A 81 24.06 15.22 -29.28
C ARG A 81 23.11 16.04 -28.39
N ARG A 82 22.68 17.21 -28.88
CA ARG A 82 21.64 18.03 -28.23
C ARG A 82 20.33 17.94 -28.99
N ALA A 83 19.22 17.83 -28.25
CA ALA A 83 17.89 17.86 -28.83
C ALA A 83 17.66 19.17 -29.60
N LYS A 84 17.21 19.05 -30.85
CA LYS A 84 16.84 20.22 -31.67
C LYS A 84 15.46 20.71 -31.25
N LYS A 85 15.22 22.01 -31.43
CA LYS A 85 13.93 22.64 -31.11
C LYS A 85 12.81 22.03 -31.98
N SER A 86 11.71 21.64 -31.36
CA SER A 86 10.46 21.26 -32.02
C SER A 86 9.33 22.22 -31.65
N TYR A 87 8.27 22.26 -32.47
CA TYR A 87 7.05 23.02 -32.21
C TYR A 87 5.96 22.05 -31.75
N TRP A 88 5.15 22.49 -30.79
CA TRP A 88 3.98 21.79 -30.28
C TRP A 88 2.78 22.70 -30.52
N TYR A 89 1.72 22.19 -31.15
CA TYR A 89 0.50 22.92 -31.53
C TYR A 89 -0.74 22.15 -31.11
#